data_AF-A0A954W2B4-F1
#
_entry.id   AF-A0A954W2B4-F1
#
_cell.length_a   1.000
_cell.length_b   1.000
_cell.length_c   1.000
_cell.angle_alpha   90.00
_cell.angle_beta   90.00
_cell.angle_gamma   90.00
#
_symmetry.space_group_name_H-M   'P 1'
#
loop_
_entity.id
_entity.type
_entity.pdbx_description
1 polymer ?
#
loop_
_entity_poly.entity_id
_entity_poly.type
_entity_poly.pdbx_seq_one_letter_code
_entity_poly.pdbx_strand_id
1 'polypeptide(L)'
;MLSRVADSVFWLSRYIERAENVARFLDVNSSLTMGDGSSLQDQWSPLVFTTGDQSFFDEKYGEANRTNVIQFLAFDQDYDNSIISCVSRARENARTVREVFPVAVWEQLNKFYLMVVAAEKEKDSLTELSEFCDRIKLASSTIIGLIYSTMSHGEPWHFARMGRLLERADKTSRIVDVQYFLLLPRPQDIGSTLD
;
A
#
# COMPACT_ATOMS: atom_id res chain seq x y z
N MET A 1 -21.87 12.94 14.25
CA MET A 1 -21.72 12.18 12.98
C MET A 1 -22.34 10.78 13.10
N LEU A 2 -22.91 10.20 12.03
CA LEU A 2 -23.42 8.81 12.04
C LEU A 2 -22.26 7.81 12.06
N SER A 3 -22.41 6.67 12.77
CA SER A 3 -21.36 5.64 12.87
C SER A 3 -20.81 5.18 11.52
N ARG A 4 -21.67 5.12 10.50
CA ARG A 4 -21.28 4.73 9.14
C ARG A 4 -20.31 5.73 8.49
N VAL A 5 -20.50 7.03 8.74
CA VAL A 5 -19.62 8.07 8.21
C VAL A 5 -18.22 7.97 8.81
N ALA A 6 -18.15 7.77 10.13
CA ALA A 6 -16.90 7.56 10.84
C ALA A 6 -16.12 6.40 10.23
N ASP A 7 -16.79 5.25 10.07
CA ASP A 7 -16.22 4.01 9.58
C ASP A 7 -15.71 4.14 8.13
N SER A 8 -16.54 4.68 7.22
CA SER A 8 -16.14 4.87 5.83
C SER A 8 -14.93 5.80 5.69
N VAL A 9 -14.89 6.91 6.43
CA VAL A 9 -13.80 7.88 6.36
C VAL A 9 -12.51 7.29 6.98
N PHE A 10 -12.64 6.61 8.12
CA PHE A 10 -11.53 5.91 8.77
C PHE A 10 -10.87 4.89 7.84
N TRP A 11 -11.67 3.97 7.28
CA TRP A 11 -11.17 2.92 6.40
C TRP A 11 -10.65 3.45 5.08
N LEU A 12 -11.30 4.47 4.50
CA LEU A 12 -10.77 5.14 3.30
C LEU A 12 -9.33 5.61 3.52
N SER A 13 -9.07 6.33 4.61
CA SER A 13 -7.72 6.84 4.87
C SER A 13 -6.71 5.73 5.15
N ARG A 14 -7.13 4.62 5.78
CA ARG A 14 -6.29 3.42 5.92
C ARG A 14 -5.94 2.80 4.57
N TYR A 15 -6.91 2.62 3.69
CA TYR A 15 -6.69 2.02 2.38
C TYR A 15 -5.75 2.86 1.49
N ILE A 16 -5.88 4.19 1.52
CA ILE A 16 -4.95 5.07 0.78
C ILE A 16 -3.53 4.97 1.32
N GLU A 17 -3.35 5.02 2.64
CA GLU A 17 -2.02 4.88 3.25
C GLU A 17 -1.43 3.49 2.98
N ARG A 18 -2.25 2.43 3.00
CA ARG A 18 -1.83 1.06 2.67
C ARG A 18 -1.35 0.94 1.23
N ALA A 19 -2.11 1.46 0.27
CA ALA A 19 -1.73 1.45 -1.14
C ALA A 19 -0.39 2.17 -1.38
N GLU A 20 -0.19 3.32 -0.74
CA GLU A 20 1.09 4.04 -0.80
C GLU A 20 2.25 3.24 -0.21
N ASN A 21 2.04 2.61 0.96
CA ASN A 21 3.07 1.81 1.62
C ASN A 21 3.49 0.61 0.77
N VAL A 22 2.54 -0.09 0.17
CA VAL A 22 2.83 -1.21 -0.75
C VAL A 22 3.61 -0.73 -1.98
N ALA A 23 3.22 0.42 -2.56
CA ALA A 23 3.95 0.99 -3.69
C ALA A 23 5.40 1.36 -3.33
N ARG A 24 5.64 1.93 -2.15
CA ARG A 24 7.00 2.21 -1.66
C ARG A 24 7.83 0.94 -1.53
N PHE A 25 7.25 -0.15 -1.02
CA PHE A 25 7.96 -1.42 -0.90
C PHE A 25 8.35 -2.01 -2.25
N LEU A 26 7.40 -2.05 -3.20
CA LEU A 26 7.66 -2.54 -4.55
C LEU A 26 8.77 -1.75 -5.25
N ASP A 27 8.73 -0.42 -5.14
CA ASP A 27 9.70 0.49 -5.76
C ASP A 27 11.11 0.37 -5.17
N VAL A 28 11.22 0.34 -3.84
CA VAL A 28 12.50 0.15 -3.14
C VAL A 28 13.09 -1.23 -3.48
N ASN A 29 12.28 -2.29 -3.41
CA ASN A 29 12.76 -3.63 -3.73
C ASN A 29 13.23 -3.74 -5.17
N SER A 30 12.46 -3.19 -6.12
CA SER A 30 12.85 -3.17 -7.54
C SER A 30 14.16 -2.42 -7.77
N SER A 31 14.40 -1.33 -7.03
CA SER A 31 15.63 -0.55 -7.11
C SER A 31 16.84 -1.32 -6.57
N LEU A 32 16.67 -2.05 -5.46
CA LEU A 32 17.72 -2.91 -4.88
C LEU A 32 18.06 -4.10 -5.78
N THR A 33 17.05 -4.72 -6.41
CA THR A 33 17.23 -5.87 -7.32
C THR A 33 18.05 -5.55 -8.56
N MET A 34 18.03 -4.30 -9.03
CA MET A 34 18.85 -3.88 -10.18
C MET A 34 20.35 -3.73 -9.85
N GLY A 35 20.70 -3.61 -8.56
CA GLY A 35 22.08 -3.35 -8.11
C GLY A 35 22.85 -4.57 -7.62
N ASP A 36 22.17 -5.67 -7.30
CA ASP A 36 22.77 -6.87 -6.70
C ASP A 36 22.69 -8.08 -7.67
N GLY A 37 23.81 -8.81 -7.79
CA GLY A 37 23.94 -10.01 -8.63
C GLY A 37 23.54 -11.32 -7.93
N SER A 38 22.92 -11.24 -6.74
CA SER A 38 22.39 -12.38 -6.00
C SER A 38 21.14 -12.98 -6.67
N SER A 39 20.74 -14.19 -6.24
CA SER A 39 19.62 -14.90 -6.83
C SER A 39 18.32 -14.10 -6.69
N LEU A 40 17.62 -13.86 -7.80
CA LEU A 40 16.41 -13.01 -7.84
C LEU A 40 15.29 -13.52 -6.92
N GLN A 41 15.27 -14.80 -6.57
CA GLN A 41 14.19 -15.42 -5.82
C GLN A 41 14.23 -15.08 -4.33
N ASP A 42 15.43 -14.90 -3.76
CA ASP A 42 15.61 -14.53 -2.35
C ASP A 42 15.16 -13.09 -2.05
N GLN A 43 15.10 -12.24 -3.08
CA GLN A 43 14.87 -10.80 -2.91
C GLN A 43 13.38 -10.40 -2.83
N TRP A 44 12.46 -11.17 -3.39
CA TRP A 44 11.02 -10.81 -3.42
C TRP A 44 10.21 -11.45 -2.30
N SER A 45 10.69 -12.57 -1.73
CA SER A 45 10.04 -13.24 -0.61
C SER A 45 9.81 -12.36 0.63
N PRO A 46 10.77 -11.50 1.06
CA PRO A 46 10.57 -10.56 2.17
C PRO A 46 9.35 -9.65 2.06
N LEU A 47 8.98 -9.26 0.83
CA LEU A 47 7.81 -8.42 0.61
C LEU A 47 6.51 -9.14 0.96
N VAL A 48 6.43 -10.43 0.63
CA VAL A 48 5.31 -11.30 1.04
C VAL A 48 5.35 -11.49 2.55
N PHE A 49 6.53 -11.66 3.16
CA PHE A 49 6.59 -11.79 4.62
C PHE A 49 6.08 -10.56 5.37
N THR A 50 6.35 -9.37 4.84
CA THR A 50 5.91 -8.09 5.45
C THR A 50 4.38 -7.93 5.48
N THR A 51 3.65 -8.63 4.59
CA THR A 51 2.18 -8.60 4.62
C THR A 51 1.60 -9.44 5.75
N GLY A 52 2.30 -10.47 6.21
CA GLY A 52 1.76 -11.45 7.15
C GLY A 52 0.71 -12.38 6.55
N ASP A 53 0.57 -12.38 5.21
CA ASP A 53 -0.45 -13.11 4.46
C ASP A 53 0.19 -14.19 3.55
N GLN A 54 1.27 -14.83 4.03
CA GLN A 54 2.08 -15.81 3.27
C GLN A 54 1.24 -17.02 2.88
N SER A 55 0.37 -17.51 3.77
CA SER A 55 -0.51 -18.65 3.47
C SER A 55 -1.40 -18.42 2.24
N PHE A 56 -1.98 -17.22 2.11
CA PHE A 56 -2.77 -16.85 0.94
C PHE A 56 -1.89 -16.78 -0.32
N PHE A 57 -0.69 -16.22 -0.19
CA PHE A 57 0.24 -16.12 -1.31
C PHE A 57 0.69 -17.50 -1.80
N ASP A 58 1.10 -18.39 -0.90
CA ASP A 58 1.62 -19.71 -1.21
C ASP A 58 0.55 -20.59 -1.88
N GLU A 59 -0.71 -20.50 -1.42
CA GLU A 59 -1.83 -21.23 -2.01
C GLU A 59 -2.11 -20.82 -3.46
N LYS A 60 -2.03 -19.52 -3.77
CA LYS A 60 -2.43 -18.96 -5.07
C LYS A 60 -1.29 -18.84 -6.08
N TYR A 61 -0.10 -18.46 -5.61
CA TYR A 61 1.06 -18.11 -6.45
C TYR A 61 2.23 -19.09 -6.28
N GLY A 62 2.40 -19.68 -5.10
CA GLY A 62 3.45 -20.64 -4.77
C GLY A 62 4.85 -20.03 -4.66
N GLU A 63 5.38 -19.48 -5.75
CA GLU A 63 6.74 -18.94 -5.80
C GLU A 63 6.78 -17.42 -5.70
N ALA A 64 7.58 -16.90 -4.77
CA ALA A 64 7.80 -15.46 -4.59
C ALA A 64 8.80 -14.88 -5.60
N ASN A 65 8.51 -14.98 -6.90
CA ASN A 65 9.26 -14.26 -7.94
C ASN A 65 8.66 -12.87 -8.21
N ARG A 66 9.41 -12.03 -8.95
CA ARG A 66 9.01 -10.64 -9.29
C ARG A 66 7.57 -10.55 -9.81
N THR A 67 7.24 -11.36 -10.81
CA THR A 67 5.93 -11.31 -11.47
C THR A 67 4.80 -11.64 -10.50
N ASN A 68 4.94 -12.71 -9.74
CA ASN A 68 3.94 -13.16 -8.78
C ASN A 68 3.74 -12.16 -7.64
N VAL A 69 4.83 -11.61 -7.09
CA VAL A 69 4.74 -10.64 -5.99
C VAL A 69 4.13 -9.32 -6.46
N ILE A 70 4.49 -8.83 -7.66
CA ILE A 70 3.83 -7.64 -8.23
C ILE A 70 2.34 -7.91 -8.44
N GLN A 71 1.98 -9.05 -9.04
CA GLN A 71 0.58 -9.40 -9.26
C GLN A 71 -0.19 -9.45 -7.94
N PHE A 72 0.34 -10.13 -6.93
CA PHE A 72 -0.24 -10.24 -5.59
C PHE A 72 -0.44 -8.88 -4.91
N LEU A 73 0.62 -8.06 -4.84
CA LEU A 73 0.60 -6.82 -4.08
C LEU A 73 -0.08 -5.66 -4.81
N ALA A 74 -0.04 -5.62 -6.14
CA ALA A 74 -0.57 -4.50 -6.92
C ALA A 74 -1.96 -4.77 -7.51
N PHE A 75 -2.18 -5.97 -8.07
CA PHE A 75 -3.25 -6.21 -9.03
C PHE A 75 -4.19 -7.37 -8.69
N ASP A 76 -3.95 -8.11 -7.61
CA ASP A 76 -4.83 -9.20 -7.20
C ASP A 76 -6.12 -8.65 -6.56
N GLN A 77 -7.23 -8.77 -7.28
CA GLN A 77 -8.53 -8.30 -6.82
C GLN A 77 -9.16 -9.20 -5.74
N ASP A 78 -8.72 -10.45 -5.62
CA ASP A 78 -9.17 -11.36 -4.56
C ASP A 78 -8.39 -11.14 -3.26
N TYR A 79 -7.26 -10.43 -3.34
CA TYR A 79 -6.48 -10.04 -2.18
C TYR A 79 -6.87 -8.64 -1.70
N ASP A 80 -7.46 -8.59 -0.51
CA ASP A 80 -8.00 -7.38 0.11
C ASP A 80 -6.99 -6.23 0.30
N ASN A 81 -5.71 -6.58 0.45
CA ASN A 81 -4.64 -5.64 0.74
C ASN A 81 -3.81 -5.25 -0.50
N SER A 82 -4.20 -5.71 -1.70
CA SER A 82 -3.57 -5.26 -2.94
C SER A 82 -3.86 -3.77 -3.18
N ILE A 83 -3.01 -3.10 -3.97
CA ILE A 83 -3.21 -1.69 -4.33
C ILE A 83 -4.56 -1.48 -5.02
N ILE A 84 -4.91 -2.32 -6.00
CA ILE A 84 -6.19 -2.21 -6.71
C ILE A 84 -7.40 -2.39 -5.77
N SER A 85 -7.36 -3.37 -4.86
CA SER A 85 -8.42 -3.61 -3.88
C SER A 85 -8.55 -2.45 -2.89
N CYS A 86 -7.43 -1.95 -2.36
CA CYS A 86 -7.41 -0.82 -1.45
C CYS A 86 -7.99 0.45 -2.08
N VAL A 87 -7.53 0.80 -3.29
CA VAL A 87 -7.98 2.01 -3.99
C VAL A 87 -9.47 1.90 -4.38
N SER A 88 -9.91 0.71 -4.81
CA SER A 88 -11.32 0.44 -5.08
C SER A 88 -12.19 0.64 -3.84
N ARG A 89 -11.81 0.05 -2.70
CA ARG A 89 -12.52 0.20 -1.41
C ARG A 89 -12.51 1.63 -0.90
N ALA A 90 -11.39 2.33 -1.03
CA ALA A 90 -11.28 3.74 -0.68
C ALA A 90 -12.28 4.60 -1.48
N ARG A 91 -12.38 4.37 -2.79
CA ARG A 91 -13.32 5.05 -3.66
C ARG A 91 -14.77 4.74 -3.28
N GLU A 92 -15.11 3.47 -3.04
CA GLU A 92 -16.48 3.09 -2.65
C GLU A 92 -16.89 3.66 -1.28
N ASN A 93 -15.96 3.72 -0.33
CA ASN A 93 -16.16 4.41 0.94
C ASN A 93 -16.47 5.89 0.71
N ALA A 94 -15.66 6.60 -0.10
CA ALA A 94 -15.93 8.00 -0.42
C ALA A 94 -17.26 8.21 -1.14
N ARG A 95 -17.66 7.26 -2.01
CA ARG A 95 -18.91 7.34 -2.76
C ARG A 95 -20.12 7.29 -1.82
N THR A 96 -20.04 6.46 -0.79
CA THR A 96 -21.11 6.24 0.18
C THR A 96 -21.33 7.43 1.11
N VAL A 97 -20.29 8.23 1.36
CA VAL A 97 -20.33 9.42 2.23
C VAL A 97 -19.90 10.68 1.47
N ARG A 98 -20.36 10.79 0.22
CA ARG A 98 -19.89 11.79 -0.75
C ARG A 98 -20.03 13.23 -0.26
N GLU A 99 -21.05 13.49 0.54
CA GLU A 99 -21.38 14.77 1.17
C GLU A 99 -20.33 15.26 2.16
N VAL A 100 -19.48 14.36 2.68
CA VAL A 100 -18.43 14.66 3.65
C VAL A 100 -17.17 15.20 2.97
N PHE A 101 -16.94 14.82 1.71
CA PHE A 101 -15.71 15.11 1.00
C PHE A 101 -15.84 16.31 0.05
N PRO A 102 -14.84 17.21 0.04
CA PRO A 102 -14.70 18.22 -1.01
C PRO A 102 -14.67 17.57 -2.40
N VAL A 103 -15.18 18.29 -3.41
CA VAL A 103 -15.27 17.77 -4.78
C VAL A 103 -13.91 17.33 -5.32
N ALA A 104 -12.86 18.11 -5.07
CA ALA A 104 -11.51 17.81 -5.49
C ALA A 104 -10.97 16.48 -4.92
N VAL A 105 -11.30 16.13 -3.66
CA VAL A 105 -10.89 14.86 -3.04
C VAL A 105 -11.54 13.68 -3.78
N TRP A 106 -12.83 13.77 -4.07
CA TRP A 106 -13.55 12.75 -4.83
C TRP A 106 -12.99 12.58 -6.24
N GLU A 107 -12.77 13.67 -6.96
CA GLU A 107 -12.20 13.64 -8.31
C GLU A 107 -10.82 12.99 -8.32
N GLN A 108 -9.97 13.32 -7.35
CA GLN A 108 -8.64 12.73 -7.24
C GLN A 108 -8.69 11.24 -6.91
N LEU A 109 -9.59 10.80 -6.01
CA LEU A 109 -9.81 9.38 -5.74
C LEU A 109 -10.27 8.62 -6.99
N ASN A 110 -11.17 9.22 -7.78
CA ASN A 110 -11.64 8.59 -9.01
C ASN A 110 -10.54 8.51 -10.08
N LYS A 111 -9.74 9.58 -10.24
CA LYS A 111 -8.54 9.56 -11.11
C LYS A 111 -7.54 8.50 -10.66
N PHE A 112 -7.31 8.38 -9.37
CA PHE A 112 -6.42 7.38 -8.80
C PHE A 112 -6.89 5.95 -9.11
N TYR A 113 -8.18 5.66 -8.86
CA TYR A 113 -8.77 4.37 -9.20
C TYR A 113 -8.64 4.03 -10.69
N LEU A 114 -9.01 4.96 -11.58
CA LEU A 114 -8.91 4.75 -13.03
C LEU A 114 -7.47 4.52 -13.48
N MET A 115 -6.50 5.20 -12.87
CA MET A 115 -5.08 4.99 -13.13
C MET A 115 -4.65 3.56 -12.80
N VAL A 116 -5.04 3.05 -11.63
CA VAL A 116 -4.68 1.68 -11.21
C VAL A 116 -5.34 0.63 -12.10
N VAL A 117 -6.62 0.81 -12.45
CA VAL A 117 -7.34 -0.09 -13.37
C VAL A 117 -6.75 -0.08 -14.78
N ALA A 118 -6.27 1.07 -15.26
CA ALA A 118 -5.57 1.13 -16.54
C ALA A 118 -4.24 0.36 -16.49
N ALA A 119 -3.45 0.55 -15.43
CA ALA A 119 -2.19 -0.16 -15.23
C ALA A 119 -2.36 -1.69 -15.13
N GLU A 120 -3.45 -2.16 -14.51
CA GLU A 120 -3.78 -3.59 -14.45
C GLU A 120 -3.98 -4.20 -15.84
N LYS A 121 -4.63 -3.46 -16.75
CA LYS A 121 -4.86 -3.92 -18.13
C LYS A 121 -3.59 -3.93 -18.98
N GLU A 122 -2.62 -3.09 -18.62
CA GLU A 122 -1.33 -2.95 -19.29
C GLU A 122 -0.21 -3.75 -18.59
N LYS A 123 -0.56 -4.68 -17.69
CA LYS A 123 0.36 -5.45 -16.84
C LYS A 123 1.46 -6.24 -17.56
N ASP A 124 1.38 -6.43 -18.87
CA ASP A 124 2.46 -7.05 -19.64
C ASP A 124 3.62 -6.08 -19.94
N SER A 125 3.44 -4.78 -19.69
CA SER A 125 4.43 -3.71 -19.89
C SER A 125 5.14 -3.27 -18.60
N LEU A 126 5.30 -4.17 -17.61
CA LEU A 126 5.94 -3.94 -16.29
C LEU A 126 7.41 -3.49 -16.30
N THR A 127 7.90 -3.04 -17.45
CA THR A 127 9.14 -2.27 -17.66
C THR A 127 9.15 -0.97 -16.85
N GLU A 128 7.97 -0.45 -16.45
CA GLU A 128 7.82 0.83 -15.72
C GLU A 128 7.20 0.68 -14.32
N LEU A 129 7.54 -0.38 -13.57
CA LEU A 129 7.07 -0.56 -12.18
C LEU A 129 7.36 0.67 -11.29
N SER A 130 8.54 1.28 -11.44
CA SER A 130 8.92 2.45 -10.65
C SER A 130 8.02 3.65 -10.96
N GLU A 131 7.71 3.90 -12.24
CA GLU A 131 6.77 4.97 -12.62
C GLU A 131 5.36 4.70 -12.07
N PHE A 132 4.89 3.47 -12.14
CA PHE A 132 3.59 3.09 -11.55
C PHE A 132 3.57 3.37 -10.04
N CYS A 133 4.62 2.99 -9.32
CA CYS A 133 4.75 3.27 -7.90
C CYS A 133 4.82 4.78 -7.61
N ASP A 134 5.52 5.56 -8.42
CA ASP A 134 5.57 7.02 -8.33
C ASP A 134 4.19 7.65 -8.50
N ARG A 135 3.41 7.19 -9.48
CA ARG A 135 2.03 7.65 -9.69
C ARG A 135 1.14 7.33 -8.50
N ILE A 136 1.30 6.18 -7.85
CA ILE A 136 0.57 5.82 -6.63
C ILE A 136 0.96 6.74 -5.46
N LYS A 137 2.26 6.94 -5.22
CA LYS A 137 2.78 7.80 -4.16
C LYS A 137 2.30 9.24 -4.33
N LEU A 138 2.35 9.76 -5.56
CA LEU A 138 1.86 11.08 -5.90
C LEU A 138 0.35 11.20 -5.66
N ALA A 139 -0.46 10.27 -6.19
CA ALA A 139 -1.91 10.31 -6.03
C ALA A 139 -2.34 10.27 -4.56
N SER A 140 -1.70 9.41 -3.76
CA SER A 140 -1.96 9.29 -2.32
C SER A 140 -1.61 10.58 -1.57
N SER A 141 -0.43 11.15 -1.87
CA SER A 141 0.01 12.44 -1.31
C SER A 141 -0.93 13.59 -1.70
N THR A 142 -1.41 13.62 -2.95
CA THR A 142 -2.38 14.62 -3.41
C THR A 142 -3.70 14.50 -2.67
N ILE A 143 -4.25 13.29 -2.49
CA ILE A 143 -5.50 13.06 -1.74
C ILE A 143 -5.36 13.56 -0.31
N ILE A 144 -4.26 13.19 0.35
CA ILE A 144 -3.96 13.61 1.72
C ILE A 144 -3.85 15.14 1.80
N GLY A 145 -3.14 15.76 0.86
CA GLY A 145 -2.99 17.21 0.78
C GLY A 145 -4.33 17.93 0.58
N LEU A 146 -5.19 17.40 -0.28
CA LEU A 146 -6.54 17.93 -0.51
C LEU A 146 -7.42 17.80 0.74
N ILE A 147 -7.40 16.65 1.41
CA ILE A 147 -8.12 16.46 2.69
C ILE A 147 -7.64 17.46 3.72
N TYR A 148 -6.33 17.62 3.87
CA TYR A 148 -5.75 18.54 4.85
C TYR A 148 -6.09 20.02 4.56
N SER A 149 -6.04 20.43 3.29
CA SER A 149 -6.18 21.84 2.90
C SER A 149 -7.63 22.31 2.71
N THR A 150 -8.55 21.42 2.32
CA THR A 150 -9.90 21.83 1.87
C THR A 150 -11.04 21.29 2.72
N MET A 151 -10.81 20.24 3.51
CA MET A 151 -11.85 19.65 4.33
C MET A 151 -12.01 20.42 5.65
N SER A 152 -13.26 20.59 6.10
CA SER A 152 -13.53 21.17 7.42
C SER A 152 -12.95 20.26 8.51
N HIS A 153 -12.23 20.84 9.47
CA HIS A 153 -11.53 20.12 10.55
C HIS A 153 -12.48 19.70 11.68
N GLY A 154 -13.57 19.00 11.31
CA GLY A 154 -14.53 18.41 12.23
C GLY A 154 -14.25 16.92 12.48
N GLU A 155 -15.25 16.22 13.03
CA GLU A 155 -15.16 14.80 13.36
C GLU A 155 -14.62 13.94 12.18
N PRO A 156 -15.14 14.05 10.95
CA PRO A 156 -14.66 13.19 9.85
C PRO A 156 -13.17 13.42 9.51
N TRP A 157 -12.67 14.65 9.61
CA TRP A 157 -11.26 14.95 9.41
C TRP A 157 -10.38 14.26 10.45
N HIS A 158 -10.83 14.22 11.71
CA HIS A 158 -10.11 13.50 12.77
C HIS A 158 -10.12 11.97 12.55
N PHE A 159 -11.24 11.39 12.09
CA PHE A 159 -11.29 9.97 11.75
C PHE A 159 -10.38 9.61 10.56
N ALA A 160 -10.33 10.47 9.53
CA ALA A 160 -9.39 10.31 8.41
C ALA A 160 -7.93 10.31 8.92
N ARG A 161 -7.58 11.29 9.75
CA ARG A 161 -6.25 11.40 10.34
C ARG A 161 -5.91 10.20 11.22
N MET A 162 -6.85 9.73 12.05
CA MET A 162 -6.66 8.57 12.91
C MET A 162 -6.41 7.31 12.10
N GLY A 163 -7.24 7.02 11.09
CA GLY A 163 -7.06 5.86 10.22
C GLY A 163 -5.68 5.87 9.57
N ARG A 164 -5.30 6.99 8.96
CA ARG A 164 -3.98 7.17 8.35
C ARG A 164 -2.83 6.90 9.32
N LEU A 165 -2.85 7.52 10.51
CA LEU A 165 -1.77 7.39 11.48
C LEU A 165 -1.66 5.97 12.06
N LEU A 166 -2.79 5.30 12.27
CA LEU A 166 -2.80 3.90 12.72
C LEU A 166 -2.23 2.96 11.65
N GLU A 167 -2.59 3.15 10.38
CA GLU A 167 -2.02 2.36 9.29
C GLU A 167 -0.52 2.60 9.17
N ARG A 168 -0.07 3.86 9.28
CA ARG A 168 1.36 4.19 9.29
C ARG A 168 2.10 3.52 10.44
N ALA A 169 1.55 3.55 11.65
CA ALA A 169 2.16 2.91 12.81
C ALA A 169 2.28 1.39 12.64
N ASP A 170 1.22 0.72 12.19
CA ASP A 170 1.23 -0.73 11.90
C ASP A 170 2.25 -1.10 10.81
N LYS A 171 2.34 -0.31 9.75
CA LYS A 171 3.31 -0.59 8.69
C LYS A 171 4.74 -0.32 9.14
N THR A 172 4.99 0.73 9.93
CA THR A 172 6.31 0.97 10.51
C THR A 172 6.76 -0.17 11.42
N SER A 173 5.89 -0.71 12.29
CA SER A 173 6.29 -1.83 13.15
C SER A 173 6.62 -3.10 12.35
N ARG A 174 5.82 -3.43 11.33
CA ARG A 174 6.08 -4.59 10.45
C ARG A 174 7.39 -4.47 9.67
N ILE A 175 7.73 -3.28 9.19
CA ILE A 175 9.02 -3.05 8.49
C ILE A 175 10.19 -3.34 9.42
N VAL A 176 10.13 -2.80 10.64
CA VAL A 176 11.20 -2.99 11.63
C VAL A 176 11.35 -4.46 11.98
N ASP A 177 10.23 -5.18 12.16
CA ASP A 177 10.22 -6.61 12.45
C ASP A 177 10.88 -7.43 11.34
N VAL A 178 10.51 -7.19 10.08
CA VAL A 178 11.08 -7.91 8.93
C VAL A 178 12.56 -7.63 8.74
N GLN A 179 12.99 -6.37 8.88
CA GLN A 179 14.42 -6.02 8.81
C GLN A 179 15.21 -6.71 9.94
N TYR A 180 14.64 -6.80 11.13
CA TYR A 180 15.25 -7.51 12.25
C TYR A 180 15.46 -9.00 11.93
N PHE A 181 14.46 -9.70 11.37
CA PHE A 181 14.61 -11.11 11.00
C PHE A 181 15.55 -11.35 9.81
N LEU A 182 15.66 -10.41 8.88
CA LEU A 182 16.57 -10.50 7.74
C LEU A 182 18.03 -10.19 8.10
N LEU A 183 18.24 -9.17 8.95
CA LEU A 183 19.58 -8.71 9.34
C LEU A 183 20.14 -9.49 10.53
N LEU A 184 19.28 -10.02 11.41
CA LEU A 184 19.65 -10.79 12.61
C LEU A 184 18.91 -12.13 12.64
N PRO A 185 19.23 -13.06 11.72
CA PRO A 185 18.55 -14.36 11.62
C PRO A 185 18.79 -15.26 12.84
N ARG A 186 19.76 -14.94 13.72
CA ARG A 186 20.03 -15.67 14.96
C ARG A 186 19.96 -14.72 16.16
N PRO A 187 19.37 -15.15 17.29
CA PRO A 187 19.35 -14.36 18.54
C PRO A 187 20.74 -14.02 19.11
N GLN A 188 21.80 -14.66 18.61
CA GLN A 188 23.18 -14.45 19.02
C GLN A 188 23.83 -13.24 18.34
N ASP A 189 23.22 -12.74 17.27
CA ASP A 189 23.75 -11.61 16.49
C ASP A 189 23.32 -10.25 17.09
N ILE A 190 22.42 -10.27 18.08
CA ILE A 190 21.93 -9.10 18.83
C ILE A 190 23.08 -8.51 19.67
N GLY A 191 23.42 -7.23 19.48
CA GLY A 191 24.56 -6.55 20.11
C GLY A 191 25.91 -6.77 19.44
N SER A 192 25.94 -7.36 18.24
CA SER A 192 27.14 -7.46 17.39
C SER A 192 27.35 -6.18 16.56
N THR A 193 28.43 -6.09 15.76
CA THR A 193 28.65 -4.95 14.86
C THR A 193 27.65 -4.85 13.70
N LEU A 194 26.73 -5.82 13.57
CA LEU A 194 25.62 -5.82 12.61
C LEU A 194 24.31 -5.26 13.19
N ASP A 195 24.26 -5.01 14.51
CA ASP A 195 23.19 -4.30 15.23
C ASP A 195 23.46 -2.78 15.22
#